data_AF-A0A1I5TLD2-F1
#
_entry.id   AF-A0A1I5TLD2-F1
#
_cell.length_a   1.000
_cell.length_b   1.000
_cell.length_c   1.000
_cell.angle_alpha   90.00
_cell.angle_beta   90.00
_cell.angle_gamma   90.00
#
_symmetry.space_group_name_H-M   'P 1'
#
loop_
_entity.id
_entity.type
_entity.pdbx_description
1 polymer ?
#
loop_
_entity_poly.entity_id
_entity_poly.type
_entity_poly.pdbx_seq_one_letter_code
_entity_poly.pdbx_strand_id
1 'polypeptide(L)'
;MRAVDRVLAGAGAVLVAGWLAVVEVFWLPLRVAGVLVPLSVLLAVVGNLLLVAGAHRLTGSRAVAVLPALTWLAVAVAATVRRPEGDLVAVGGGGLGAVTLAYLGLGVLAAALAVGRVLVAHPAGG
;
A
#
# COMPACT_ATOMS: atom_id res chain seq x y z
N MET A 1 14.86 21.15 -0.11
CA MET A 1 15.55 19.84 -0.08
C MET A 1 16.52 19.74 -1.23
N ARG A 2 17.70 19.16 -0.98
CA ARG A 2 18.66 18.83 -2.03
C ARG A 2 18.17 17.59 -2.80
N ALA A 3 18.71 17.36 -4.00
CA ALA A 3 18.31 16.22 -4.84
C ALA A 3 18.54 14.87 -4.14
N VAL A 4 19.67 14.73 -3.44
CA VAL A 4 20.01 13.53 -2.65
C VAL A 4 18.96 13.27 -1.56
N ASP A 5 18.52 14.30 -0.83
CA ASP A 5 17.50 14.14 0.23
C ASP A 5 16.18 13.61 -0.35
N ARG A 6 15.80 14.03 -1.57
CA ARG A 6 14.58 13.55 -2.24
C ARG A 6 14.70 12.09 -2.65
N VAL A 7 15.87 11.68 -3.14
CA VAL A 7 16.13 10.29 -3.49
C VAL A 7 16.08 9.41 -2.24
N LEU A 8 16.73 9.82 -1.15
CA LEU A 8 16.71 9.09 0.12
C LEU A 8 15.29 8.99 0.70
N ALA A 9 14.54 10.09 0.70
CA ALA A 9 13.15 10.07 1.16
C ALA A 9 12.26 9.18 0.27
N GLY A 10 12.47 9.19 -1.05
CA GLY A 10 11.75 8.32 -1.97
C GLY A 10 12.08 6.83 -1.76
N ALA A 11 13.37 6.50 -1.63
CA ALA A 11 13.81 5.15 -1.32
C ALA A 11 13.26 4.65 0.02
N GLY A 12 13.30 5.50 1.06
CA GLY A 12 12.70 5.19 2.35
C GLY A 12 11.20 4.95 2.26
N ALA A 13 10.47 5.79 1.53
CA ALA A 13 9.04 5.63 1.34
C ALA A 13 8.67 4.33 0.59
N VAL A 14 9.46 3.96 -0.42
CA VAL A 14 9.35 2.67 -1.14
C VAL A 14 9.63 1.50 -0.20
N LEU A 15 10.71 1.55 0.58
CA LEU A 15 11.07 0.47 1.51
C LEU A 15 10.00 0.25 2.57
N VAL A 16 9.48 1.34 3.17
CA VAL A 16 8.42 1.25 4.18
C VAL A 16 7.12 0.72 3.57
N ALA A 17 6.73 1.22 2.40
CA ALA A 17 5.52 0.75 1.71
C ALA A 17 5.62 -0.73 1.31
N GLY A 18 6.76 -1.15 0.76
CA GLY A 18 7.02 -2.54 0.40
C GLY A 18 7.02 -3.45 1.61
N TRP A 19 7.70 -3.07 2.70
CA TRP A 19 7.70 -3.83 3.94
C TRP A 19 6.29 -3.97 4.52
N LEU A 20 5.54 -2.86 4.58
CA LEU A 20 4.16 -2.86 5.04
C LEU A 20 3.29 -3.82 4.20
N ALA A 21 3.37 -3.73 2.87
CA ALA A 21 2.60 -4.58 1.97
C ALA A 21 2.93 -6.08 2.15
N VAL A 22 4.21 -6.41 2.36
CA VAL A 22 4.63 -7.79 2.65
C VAL A 22 3.98 -8.27 3.95
N VAL A 23 4.12 -7.50 5.04
CA VAL A 23 3.52 -7.85 6.34
C VAL A 23 2.01 -8.03 6.23
N GLU A 24 1.33 -7.10 5.56
CA GLU A 24 -0.12 -7.15 5.37
C GLU A 24 -0.57 -8.39 4.61
N VAL A 25 0.10 -8.73 3.51
CA VAL A 25 -0.20 -9.94 2.73
C VAL A 25 -0.07 -11.20 3.59
N PHE A 26 0.99 -11.32 4.40
CA PHE A 26 1.19 -12.46 5.30
C PHE A 26 0.24 -12.47 6.50
N TRP A 27 -0.39 -11.33 6.83
CA TRP A 27 -1.43 -11.22 7.86
C TRP A 27 -2.86 -11.42 7.36
N LEU A 28 -3.09 -11.58 6.05
CA LEU A 28 -4.43 -11.92 5.53
C LEU A 28 -5.06 -13.16 6.19
N PRO A 29 -4.32 -14.26 6.46
CA PRO A 29 -4.88 -15.43 7.14
C PRO A 29 -4.83 -15.32 8.68
N LEU A 30 -4.48 -14.17 9.25
CA LEU A 30 -4.40 -13.98 10.70
C LEU A 30 -5.74 -14.31 11.36
N ARG A 31 -5.70 -15.16 12.38
CA ARG A 31 -6.88 -15.61 13.11
C ARG A 31 -6.65 -15.54 14.60
N VAL A 32 -7.71 -15.20 15.33
CA VAL A 32 -7.77 -15.27 16.78
C VAL A 32 -8.98 -16.14 17.13
N ALA A 33 -8.76 -17.19 17.91
CA ALA A 33 -9.80 -18.19 18.25
C ALA A 33 -10.55 -18.75 17.02
N GLY A 34 -9.85 -18.95 15.90
CA GLY A 34 -10.43 -19.47 14.66
C GLY A 34 -11.15 -18.43 13.77
N VAL A 35 -11.35 -17.20 14.26
CA VAL A 35 -11.99 -16.11 13.51
C VAL A 35 -10.95 -15.27 12.78
N LEU A 36 -11.20 -14.94 11.51
CA LEU A 36 -10.33 -14.07 10.72
C LEU A 36 -10.27 -12.66 11.31
N VAL A 37 -9.07 -12.11 11.40
CA VAL A 37 -8.83 -10.74 11.86
C VAL A 37 -8.34 -9.92 10.67
N PRO A 38 -9.18 -9.02 10.11
CA PRO A 38 -8.87 -8.29 8.88
C PRO A 38 -7.93 -7.09 9.12
N LEU A 39 -6.87 -7.28 9.91
CA LEU A 39 -5.93 -6.21 10.28
C LEU A 39 -5.24 -5.62 9.04
N SER A 40 -4.90 -6.47 8.06
CA SER A 40 -4.32 -6.05 6.78
C SER A 40 -5.19 -5.06 6.03
N VAL A 41 -6.53 -5.19 6.12
CA VAL A 41 -7.46 -4.27 5.44
C VAL A 41 -7.37 -2.87 6.05
N LEU A 42 -7.36 -2.78 7.38
CA LEU A 42 -7.22 -1.52 8.10
C LEU A 42 -5.88 -0.85 7.81
N LEU A 43 -4.79 -1.64 7.88
CA LEU A 43 -3.45 -1.13 7.62
C LEU A 43 -3.26 -0.71 6.16
N ALA A 44 -3.85 -1.42 5.20
CA ALA A 44 -3.78 -1.03 3.80
C ALA A 44 -4.42 0.35 3.57
N VAL A 45 -5.58 0.60 4.18
CA VAL A 45 -6.27 1.89 4.06
C VAL A 45 -5.46 3.00 4.73
N VAL A 46 -5.11 2.81 6.00
CA VAL A 46 -4.40 3.84 6.78
C VAL A 46 -3.00 4.08 6.21
N GLY A 47 -2.28 3.01 5.89
CA GLY A 47 -0.93 3.02 5.33
C GLY A 47 -0.87 3.75 4.00
N ASN A 48 -1.75 3.45 3.05
CA ASN A 48 -1.76 4.14 1.76
C ASN A 48 -2.10 5.63 1.90
N LEU A 49 -3.05 6.01 2.76
CA LEU A 49 -3.36 7.42 3.03
C LEU A 49 -2.16 8.16 3.64
N LEU A 50 -1.55 7.58 4.67
CA LEU A 50 -0.46 8.21 5.42
C LEU A 50 0.86 8.24 4.67
N LEU A 51 1.25 7.16 3.98
CA LEU A 51 2.52 7.09 3.28
C LEU A 51 2.57 8.01 2.06
N VAL A 52 1.48 8.09 1.29
CA VAL A 52 1.38 9.01 0.15
C VAL A 52 1.42 10.47 0.64
N ALA A 53 0.59 10.82 1.63
CA ALA A 53 0.56 12.17 2.19
C ALA A 53 1.89 12.54 2.87
N GLY A 54 2.49 11.63 3.63
CA GLY A 54 3.77 11.80 4.30
C GLY A 54 4.91 12.00 3.32
N ALA A 55 5.01 11.17 2.29
CA ALA A 55 6.01 11.32 1.24
C ALA A 55 5.87 12.66 0.51
N HIS A 56 4.63 13.12 0.24
CA HIS A 56 4.40 14.44 -0.33
C HIS A 56 4.83 15.57 0.61
N ARG A 57 4.40 15.53 1.88
CA ARG A 57 4.71 16.57 2.89
C ARG A 57 6.21 16.70 3.15
N LEU A 58 6.93 15.58 3.16
CA LEU A 58 8.37 15.58 3.38
C LEU A 58 9.14 16.11 2.17
N THR A 59 8.74 15.73 0.95
CA THR A 59 9.56 15.99 -0.25
C THR A 59 9.11 17.16 -1.11
N GLY A 60 7.84 17.56 -0.99
CA GLY A 60 7.13 18.46 -1.91
C GLY A 60 6.93 17.88 -3.31
N SER A 61 7.39 16.65 -3.58
CA SER A 61 7.34 16.04 -4.91
C SER A 61 6.10 15.19 -5.07
N ARG A 62 5.32 15.47 -6.12
CA ARG A 62 4.17 14.63 -6.50
C ARG A 62 4.63 13.26 -6.99
N ALA A 63 5.74 13.19 -7.72
CA ALA A 63 6.28 11.93 -8.23
C ALA A 63 6.68 10.99 -7.08
N VAL A 64 7.38 11.51 -6.07
CA VAL A 64 7.79 10.71 -4.90
C VAL A 64 6.59 10.27 -4.08
N ALA A 65 5.55 11.10 -3.98
CA ALA A 65 4.33 10.76 -3.25
C ALA A 65 3.55 9.58 -3.84
N VAL A 66 3.68 9.32 -5.14
CA VAL A 66 2.98 8.20 -5.81
C VAL A 66 3.71 6.87 -5.60
N LEU A 67 5.02 6.89 -5.35
CA LEU A 67 5.83 5.67 -5.24
C LEU A 67 5.32 4.68 -4.18
N PRO A 68 4.97 5.08 -2.94
CA PRO A 68 4.45 4.16 -1.93
C PRO A 68 3.23 3.37 -2.39
N ALA A 69 2.26 4.05 -3.01
CA ALA A 69 1.04 3.44 -3.51
C ALA A 69 1.33 2.40 -4.60
N LEU A 70 2.24 2.73 -5.54
CA LEU A 70 2.64 1.80 -6.60
C LEU A 70 3.40 0.59 -6.05
N THR A 71 4.32 0.81 -5.11
CA THR A 71 5.08 -0.27 -4.46
C THR A 71 4.15 -1.21 -3.71
N TRP A 72 3.25 -0.66 -2.89
CA TRP A 72 2.25 -1.44 -2.17
C TRP A 72 1.38 -2.26 -3.12
N LEU A 73 0.85 -1.62 -4.18
CA LEU A 73 0.00 -2.27 -5.16
C LEU A 73 0.74 -3.41 -5.88
N ALA A 74 2.00 -3.19 -6.27
CA ALA A 74 2.80 -4.20 -6.95
C ALA A 74 2.97 -5.46 -6.07
N VAL A 75 3.29 -5.28 -4.78
CA VAL A 75 3.44 -6.40 -3.84
C VAL A 75 2.09 -7.09 -3.59
N ALA A 76 1.03 -6.32 -3.35
CA ALA A 76 -0.32 -6.84 -3.09
C ALA A 76 -0.87 -7.64 -4.27
N VAL A 77 -0.68 -7.16 -5.50
CA VAL A 77 -1.09 -7.87 -6.72
C VAL A 77 -0.21 -9.09 -6.95
N ALA A 78 1.11 -8.98 -6.81
CA ALA A 78 2.01 -10.13 -6.96
C ALA A 78 1.64 -11.28 -6.02
N ALA A 79 1.16 -10.99 -4.81
CA ALA A 79 0.71 -11.99 -3.85
C ALA A 79 -0.52 -12.80 -4.31
N THR A 80 -1.31 -12.29 -5.26
CA THR A 80 -2.47 -12.98 -5.84
C THR A 80 -2.13 -13.84 -7.06
N VAL A 81 -0.91 -13.69 -7.59
CA VAL A 81 -0.47 -14.45 -8.76
C VAL A 81 0.03 -15.82 -8.30
N ARG A 82 -0.45 -16.87 -8.96
CA ARG A 82 0.00 -18.24 -8.71
C ARG A 82 1.47 -18.36 -9.09
N ARG A 83 2.29 -18.87 -8.18
CA ARG A 83 3.71 -19.06 -8.45
C ARG A 83 3.97 -20.36 -9.22
N PRO A 84 5.14 -20.52 -9.86
CA PRO A 84 5.49 -21.74 -10.59
C PRO A 84 5.36 -23.02 -9.75
N GLU A 85 5.58 -22.91 -8.44
CA GLU A 85 5.44 -23.97 -7.45
C GLU A 85 3.98 -24.35 -7.18
N GLY A 86 3.03 -23.56 -7.70
CA GLY A 86 1.58 -23.79 -7.61
C GLY A 86 0.90 -23.13 -6.41
N ASP A 87 1.66 -22.54 -5.49
CA ASP A 87 1.14 -21.87 -4.29
C ASP A 87 0.65 -20.44 -4.56
N LEU A 88 -0.18 -19.95 -3.63
CA LEU A 88 -0.71 -18.59 -3.58
C LEU A 88 -0.48 -18.04 -2.19
N VAL A 89 -0.01 -16.79 -2.11
CA VAL A 89 0.15 -16.11 -0.83
C VAL A 89 -1.19 -15.50 -0.39
N ALA A 90 -1.89 -14.84 -1.30
CA ALA A 90 -3.25 -14.33 -1.09
C ALA A 90 -4.27 -15.22 -1.81
N VAL A 91 -5.13 -15.88 -1.03
CA VAL A 91 -6.08 -16.89 -1.53
C VAL A 91 -7.48 -16.28 -1.74
N GLY A 92 -8.15 -16.68 -2.83
CA GLY A 92 -9.46 -16.17 -3.25
C GLY A 92 -10.69 -16.98 -2.79
N GLY A 93 -10.55 -17.92 -1.85
CA GLY A 93 -11.62 -18.85 -1.45
C GLY A 93 -12.21 -18.58 -0.05
N GLY A 94 -13.53 -18.76 0.09
CA GLY A 94 -14.24 -18.68 1.37
C GLY A 94 -14.11 -17.33 2.08
N GLY A 95 -14.14 -17.33 3.42
CA GLY A 95 -14.01 -16.11 4.22
C GLY A 95 -12.66 -15.38 4.03
N LEU A 96 -11.59 -16.13 3.75
CA LEU A 96 -10.28 -15.53 3.44
C LEU A 96 -10.32 -14.77 2.11
N GLY A 97 -11.01 -15.31 1.10
CA GLY A 97 -11.24 -14.62 -0.17
C GLY A 97 -11.94 -13.27 -0.01
N ALA A 98 -12.94 -13.19 0.87
CA ALA A 98 -13.62 -11.93 1.18
C ALA A 98 -12.66 -10.90 1.82
N VAL A 99 -11.80 -11.34 2.75
CA VAL A 99 -10.79 -10.47 3.37
C VAL A 99 -9.74 -10.01 2.35
N THR A 100 -9.27 -10.90 1.48
CA THR A 100 -8.34 -10.57 0.37
C THR A 100 -8.95 -9.54 -0.57
N LEU A 101 -10.22 -9.70 -0.95
CA LEU A 101 -10.94 -8.74 -1.80
C LEU A 101 -11.11 -7.39 -1.11
N ALA A 102 -11.46 -7.38 0.18
CA ALA A 102 -11.57 -6.13 0.96
C ALA A 102 -10.21 -5.42 1.08
N TYR A 103 -9.13 -6.17 1.31
CA TYR A 103 -7.76 -5.66 1.37
C TYR A 103 -7.36 -4.97 0.07
N LEU A 104 -7.53 -5.65 -1.07
CA LEU A 104 -7.20 -5.08 -2.37
C LEU A 104 -8.12 -3.92 -2.74
N GLY A 105 -9.44 -4.11 -2.63
CA GLY A 105 -10.42 -3.11 -3.04
C GLY A 105 -10.30 -1.82 -2.23
N LEU A 106 -10.29 -1.91 -0.89
CA LEU A 106 -10.21 -0.73 -0.03
C LEU A 106 -8.81 -0.12 -0.01
N GLY A 107 -7.75 -0.93 -0.08
CA GLY A 107 -6.37 -0.45 -0.19
C GLY A 107 -6.14 0.33 -1.48
N VAL A 108 -6.57 -0.20 -2.64
CA VAL A 108 -6.50 0.50 -3.93
C VAL A 108 -7.32 1.78 -3.92
N LEU A 109 -8.54 1.75 -3.37
CA LEU A 109 -9.37 2.94 -3.25
C LEU A 109 -8.68 4.02 -2.40
N ALA A 110 -8.13 3.65 -1.25
CA ALA A 110 -7.40 4.55 -0.37
C ALA A 110 -6.16 5.15 -1.07
N ALA A 111 -5.39 4.32 -1.77
CA ALA A 111 -4.24 4.74 -2.55
C ALA A 111 -4.63 5.73 -3.65
N ALA A 112 -5.66 5.42 -4.44
CA ALA A 112 -6.15 6.27 -5.51
C ALA A 112 -6.65 7.63 -4.98
N LEU A 113 -7.38 7.63 -3.86
CA LEU A 113 -7.85 8.85 -3.21
C LEU A 113 -6.69 9.70 -2.65
N ALA A 114 -5.68 9.07 -2.06
CA ALA A 114 -4.50 9.77 -1.55
C ALA A 114 -3.69 10.41 -2.68
N VAL A 115 -3.41 9.63 -3.73
CA VAL A 115 -2.69 10.10 -4.92
C VAL A 115 -3.47 11.21 -5.63
N GLY A 116 -4.77 11.02 -5.85
CA GLY A 116 -5.63 12.03 -6.47
C GLY A 116 -5.59 13.38 -5.75
N ARG A 117 -5.64 13.37 -4.41
CA ARG A 117 -5.50 14.60 -3.61
C ARG A 117 -4.16 15.29 -3.81
N VAL A 118 -3.07 14.55 -3.86
CA VAL A 118 -1.72 15.12 -4.09
C VAL A 118 -1.56 15.67 -5.51
N LEU A 119 -2.12 14.99 -6.50
CA LEU A 119 -2.00 15.41 -7.91
C LEU A 119 -2.83 16.65 -8.24
N VAL A 120 -4.02 16.78 -7.64
CA VAL A 120 -4.96 17.89 -7.88
C VAL A 120 -4.64 19.13 -7.02
N ALA A 121 -3.92 18.97 -5.92
CA ALA A 121 -3.51 20.09 -5.07
C ALA A 121 -2.73 21.12 -5.91
N HIS A 122 -3.34 22.28 -6.17
CA HIS A 122 -2.69 23.34 -6.96
C HIS A 122 -1.47 23.87 -6.20
N PRO A 123 -0.39 24.27 -6.88
CA PRO A 123 0.64 25.07 -6.23
C PRO A 123 -0.06 26.33 -5.71
N ALA A 124 -0.01 26.59 -4.40
CA ALA A 124 -0.36 27.92 -3.90
C ALA A 124 0.53 28.90 -4.68
N GLY A 125 -0.10 29.76 -5.47
CA GLY A 125 0.59 30.64 -6.42
C GLY A 125 1.70 31.45 -5.76
N GLY A 126 2.83 31.54 -6.45
CA GLY A 126 3.81 32.60 -6.27
C GLY A 126 3.54 33.70 -7.28
#